data_AF-A0A3C0R2F2-F1
#
_entry.id   AF-A0A3C0R2F2-F1
#
_cell.length_a   1.000
_cell.length_b   1.000
_cell.length_c   1.000
_cell.angle_alpha   90.00
_cell.angle_beta   90.00
_cell.angle_gamma   90.00
#
_symmetry.space_group_name_H-M   'P 1'
#
loop_
_entity.id
_entity.type
_entity.pdbx_description
1 polymer ?
#
loop_
_entity_poly.entity_id
_entity_poly.type
_entity_poly.pdbx_seq_one_letter_code
_entity_poly.pdbx_strand_id
1 'polypeptide(L)'
;GGSSEGSTLGITEATVMETPDPEADTNLMLRIGIKKQSKTVIDHTKVKIQVFFYDTVDDKDIKLTDADVTYEWLTPNHDWAGTNPEILAVTYLRPKNKVLSPEAALSAAAASVNPGKKGRASKPGPSAESGQRKYLGYIVRVYYHDQLQAVRAEPSKLLKLYPPSPTASP
;
A
#
# COMPACT_ATOMS: atom_id res chain seq x y z
N GLY A 1 -18.02 12.77 17.66
CA GLY A 1 -18.80 11.68 18.27
C GLY A 1 -19.24 10.75 17.18
N GLY A 2 -19.04 9.45 17.36
CA GLY A 2 -19.31 8.41 16.37
C GLY A 2 -18.73 7.10 16.88
N SER A 3 -19.25 6.64 18.01
CA SER A 3 -18.92 5.33 18.56
C SER A 3 -19.49 4.27 17.62
N SER A 4 -18.61 3.50 16.98
CA SER A 4 -18.95 2.32 16.20
C SER A 4 -19.48 1.21 17.13
N GLU A 5 -20.68 1.39 17.70
CA GLU A 5 -21.31 0.48 18.67
C GLU A 5 -21.65 -0.92 18.09
N GLY A 6 -21.30 -1.18 16.83
CA GLY A 6 -21.40 -2.50 16.21
C GLY A 6 -20.10 -3.05 15.58
N SER A 7 -18.96 -2.35 15.70
CA SER A 7 -17.71 -2.84 15.09
C SER A 7 -17.08 -3.99 15.89
N THR A 8 -16.84 -5.08 15.18
CA THR A 8 -16.17 -6.28 15.71
C THR A 8 -14.65 -6.07 15.80
N LEU A 9 -14.08 -5.35 14.84
CA LEU A 9 -12.65 -5.03 14.74
C LEU A 9 -12.41 -3.52 14.77
N GLY A 10 -11.27 -3.10 15.30
CA GLY A 10 -10.84 -1.70 15.36
C GLY A 10 -9.36 -1.55 15.09
N ILE A 11 -8.95 -0.40 14.53
CA ILE A 11 -7.54 -0.04 14.35
C ILE A 11 -7.07 0.67 15.64
N THR A 12 -6.10 0.08 16.34
CA THR A 12 -5.48 0.66 17.55
C THR A 12 -4.35 1.61 17.24
N GLU A 13 -3.51 1.24 16.28
CA GLU A 13 -2.36 2.04 15.85
C GLU A 13 -2.22 1.96 14.33
N ALA A 14 -1.72 3.04 13.75
CA ALA A 14 -1.26 3.13 12.37
C ALA A 14 -0.07 4.08 12.39
N THR A 15 1.14 3.52 12.49
CA THR A 15 2.37 4.28 12.69
C THR A 15 3.26 4.08 11.48
N VAL A 16 3.64 5.17 10.81
CA VAL A 16 4.63 5.14 9.74
C VAL A 16 6.02 5.25 10.36
N MET A 17 6.92 4.36 9.97
CA MET A 17 8.31 4.35 10.37
C MET A 17 9.18 4.44 9.12
N GLU A 18 10.11 5.40 9.07
CA GLU A 18 11.07 5.47 7.97
C GLU A 18 12.11 4.36 8.14
N THR A 19 12.30 3.58 7.08
CA THR A 19 13.28 2.49 7.04
C THR A 19 14.30 2.82 5.97
N PRO A 20 15.29 3.69 6.25
CA PRO A 20 16.20 4.19 5.23
C PRO A 20 16.92 3.03 4.54
N ASP A 21 16.79 2.99 3.22
CA ASP A 21 17.44 2.00 2.38
C ASP A 21 18.33 2.71 1.34
N PRO A 22 19.60 2.30 1.19
CA PRO A 22 20.53 2.98 0.29
C PRO A 22 20.08 2.91 -1.18
N GLU A 23 19.35 1.87 -1.56
CA GLU A 23 18.87 1.59 -2.92
C GLU A 23 17.47 2.21 -3.17
N ALA A 24 16.73 2.53 -2.11
CA ALA A 24 15.41 3.15 -2.18
C ALA A 24 15.43 4.69 -2.08
N ASP A 25 14.57 5.35 -2.85
CA ASP A 25 14.31 6.78 -2.71
C ASP A 25 13.50 7.06 -1.45
N THR A 26 12.46 6.26 -1.26
CA THR A 26 11.59 6.31 -0.10
C THR A 26 11.29 4.89 0.33
N ASN A 27 11.63 4.54 1.56
CA ASN A 27 11.28 3.26 2.15
C ASN A 27 10.68 3.49 3.54
N LEU A 28 9.46 2.99 3.73
CA LEU A 28 8.64 3.24 4.92
C LEU A 28 7.96 1.93 5.33
N MET A 29 7.83 1.70 6.62
CA MET A 29 7.02 0.63 7.19
C MET A 29 5.80 1.24 7.89
N LEU A 30 4.60 0.95 7.39
CA LEU A 30 3.35 1.25 8.07
C LEU A 30 2.98 0.09 8.99
N ARG A 31 3.06 0.33 10.30
CA ARG A 31 2.66 -0.64 11.33
C ARG A 31 1.20 -0.39 11.73
N ILE A 32 0.35 -1.38 11.50
CA ILE A 32 -1.09 -1.32 11.74
C ILE A 32 -1.44 -2.31 12.83
N GLY A 33 -1.95 -1.81 13.97
CA GLY A 33 -2.50 -2.65 15.02
C GLY A 33 -3.99 -2.82 14.87
N ILE A 34 -4.44 -4.07 14.78
CA ILE A 34 -5.85 -4.44 14.67
C ILE A 34 -6.25 -5.13 15.96
N LYS A 35 -7.20 -4.54 16.68
CA LYS A 35 -7.83 -5.19 17.84
C LYS A 35 -9.20 -5.72 17.49
N LYS A 36 -9.47 -6.91 18.00
CA LYS A 36 -10.81 -7.38 18.33
C LYS A 36 -11.43 -6.51 19.42
N GLN A 37 -12.61 -5.95 19.15
CA GLN A 37 -13.41 -5.16 20.09
C GLN A 37 -14.60 -5.96 20.66
N SER A 38 -15.12 -6.92 19.88
CA SER A 38 -16.20 -7.80 20.29
C SER A 38 -15.69 -9.03 21.04
N LYS A 39 -16.52 -9.67 21.88
CA LYS A 39 -16.12 -10.91 22.58
C LYS A 39 -16.17 -12.16 21.69
N THR A 40 -16.80 -12.09 20.53
CA THR A 40 -16.98 -13.19 19.57
C THR A 40 -15.66 -13.66 18.94
N VAL A 41 -15.50 -14.95 18.71
CA VAL A 41 -14.38 -15.50 17.92
C VAL A 41 -14.38 -14.87 16.53
N ILE A 42 -13.21 -14.41 16.07
CA ILE A 42 -13.07 -13.76 14.76
C ILE A 42 -12.66 -14.83 13.77
N ASP A 43 -13.41 -14.93 12.68
CA ASP A 43 -12.98 -15.71 11.53
C ASP A 43 -12.04 -14.86 10.67
N HIS A 44 -10.75 -15.15 10.73
CA HIS A 44 -9.72 -14.40 10.01
C HIS A 44 -9.88 -14.45 8.48
N THR A 45 -10.54 -15.47 7.94
CA THR A 45 -10.81 -15.58 6.49
C THR A 45 -11.86 -14.57 6.02
N LYS A 46 -12.66 -14.06 6.96
CA LYS A 46 -13.66 -13.02 6.73
C LYS A 46 -13.10 -11.62 6.95
N VAL A 47 -11.87 -11.51 7.42
CA VAL A 47 -11.19 -10.21 7.60
C VAL A 47 -10.51 -9.82 6.30
N LYS A 48 -10.82 -8.62 5.82
CA LYS A 48 -10.15 -8.01 4.67
C LYS A 48 -9.52 -6.70 5.13
N ILE A 49 -8.21 -6.58 4.95
CA ILE A 49 -7.48 -5.36 5.26
C ILE A 49 -6.98 -4.79 3.94
N GLN A 50 -7.44 -3.59 3.62
CA GLN A 50 -7.03 -2.88 2.42
C GLN A 50 -6.19 -1.68 2.84
N VAL A 51 -4.97 -1.60 2.32
CA VAL A 51 -4.06 -0.47 2.55
C VAL A 51 -3.81 0.19 1.21
N PHE A 52 -4.11 1.48 1.14
CA PHE A 52 -3.91 2.30 -0.03
C PHE A 52 -2.91 3.39 0.30
N PHE A 53 -1.74 3.34 -0.31
CA PHE A 53 -0.79 4.44 -0.27
C PHE A 53 -1.05 5.40 -1.41
N TYR A 54 -0.90 6.69 -1.14
CA TYR A 54 -1.10 7.76 -2.09
C TYR A 54 0.17 8.56 -2.24
N ASP A 55 0.41 9.01 -3.48
CA ASP A 55 1.49 9.91 -3.84
C ASP A 55 0.94 11.22 -4.39
N THR A 56 1.72 12.28 -4.23
CA THR A 56 1.59 13.49 -5.03
C THR A 56 2.47 13.40 -6.27
N VAL A 57 1.87 13.60 -7.45
CA VAL A 57 2.56 13.78 -8.73
C VAL A 57 2.76 15.28 -8.95
N ASP A 58 4.02 15.69 -9.06
CA ASP A 58 4.42 17.10 -9.24
C ASP A 58 3.81 18.05 -8.20
N ASP A 59 3.61 17.54 -6.97
CA ASP A 59 3.00 18.21 -5.82
C ASP A 59 1.54 18.68 -6.01
N LYS A 60 0.90 18.34 -7.15
CA LYS A 60 -0.44 18.83 -7.52
C LYS A 60 -1.48 17.73 -7.51
N ASP A 61 -1.17 16.61 -8.13
CA ASP A 61 -2.14 15.53 -8.36
C ASP A 61 -1.97 14.43 -7.31
N ILE A 62 -3.05 14.01 -6.66
CA ILE A 62 -3.02 12.89 -5.72
C ILE A 62 -3.42 11.63 -6.46
N LYS A 63 -2.53 10.64 -6.46
CA LYS A 63 -2.74 9.35 -7.15
C LYS A 63 -2.42 8.19 -6.22
N LEU A 64 -2.96 7.02 -6.53
CA LEU A 64 -2.55 5.79 -5.85
C LEU A 64 -1.06 5.54 -6.15
N THR A 65 -0.36 4.99 -5.17
CA THR A 65 1.04 4.62 -5.38
C THR A 65 1.19 3.58 -6.49
N ASP A 66 2.31 3.70 -7.19
CA ASP A 66 2.86 2.68 -8.09
C ASP A 66 4.17 2.09 -7.52
N ALA A 67 4.53 2.48 -6.29
CA ALA A 67 5.64 1.89 -5.55
C ALA A 67 5.34 0.43 -5.18
N ASP A 68 6.39 -0.32 -4.87
CA ASP A 68 6.23 -1.69 -4.40
C ASP A 68 5.67 -1.68 -2.97
N VAL A 69 4.63 -2.49 -2.73
CA VAL A 69 3.93 -2.57 -1.44
C VAL A 69 3.86 -4.03 -1.01
N THR A 70 4.50 -4.34 0.12
CA THR A 70 4.52 -5.70 0.68
C THR A 70 3.80 -5.74 2.02
N TYR A 71 3.18 -6.88 2.32
CA TYR A 71 2.36 -7.09 3.52
C TYR A 71 2.96 -8.24 4.33
N GLU A 72 3.25 -7.98 5.60
CA GLU A 72 3.81 -8.97 6.51
C GLU A 72 3.12 -8.88 7.87
N TRP A 73 2.62 -10.01 8.36
CA TRP A 73 2.09 -10.06 9.72
C TRP A 73 3.22 -10.27 10.73
N LEU A 74 3.31 -9.39 11.72
CA LEU A 74 4.30 -9.48 12.80
C LEU A 74 3.83 -10.37 13.96
N THR A 75 2.53 -10.68 14.01
CA THR A 75 1.91 -11.53 15.05
C THR A 75 1.38 -12.83 14.45
N PRO A 76 1.49 -13.98 15.13
CA PRO A 76 1.10 -15.28 14.57
C PRO A 76 -0.42 -15.56 14.64
N ASN A 77 -0.88 -16.55 13.86
CA ASN A 77 -2.23 -17.15 13.80
C ASN A 77 -3.39 -16.27 13.27
N HIS A 78 -3.29 -14.96 13.43
CA HIS A 78 -4.24 -13.97 12.89
C HIS A 78 -5.71 -14.16 13.30
N ASP A 79 -5.99 -14.83 14.42
CA ASP A 79 -7.34 -15.16 14.89
C ASP A 79 -7.84 -14.24 16.02
N TRP A 80 -6.97 -13.33 16.49
CA TRP A 80 -7.21 -12.42 17.61
C TRP A 80 -7.67 -13.11 18.91
N ALA A 81 -7.44 -14.42 19.09
CA ALA A 81 -7.73 -15.14 20.33
C ALA A 81 -6.50 -15.22 21.25
N GLY A 82 -5.29 -15.34 20.69
CA GLY A 82 -4.04 -15.40 21.45
C GLY A 82 -3.33 -14.06 21.61
N THR A 83 -3.31 -13.23 20.57
CA THR A 83 -2.63 -11.92 20.56
C THR A 83 -3.61 -10.82 20.19
N ASN A 84 -3.67 -9.75 21.00
CA ASN A 84 -4.57 -8.63 20.79
C ASN A 84 -3.94 -7.34 21.34
N PRO A 85 -3.65 -6.32 20.51
CA PRO A 85 -3.86 -6.25 19.05
C PRO A 85 -2.89 -7.15 18.26
N GLU A 86 -3.33 -7.57 17.09
CA GLU A 86 -2.47 -8.19 16.08
C GLU A 86 -1.89 -7.12 15.17
N ILE A 87 -0.65 -7.32 14.73
CA ILE A 87 0.12 -6.28 14.07
C ILE A 87 0.44 -6.71 12.63
N LEU A 88 -0.02 -5.91 11.68
CA LEU A 88 0.30 -6.00 10.26
C LEU A 88 1.32 -4.90 9.92
N ALA A 89 2.48 -5.30 9.41
CA ALA A 89 3.44 -4.40 8.79
C ALA A 89 3.16 -4.33 7.29
N VAL A 90 3.15 -3.12 6.75
CA VAL A 90 3.03 -2.88 5.31
C VAL A 90 4.20 -2.01 4.88
N THR A 91 5.10 -2.57 4.09
CA THR A 91 6.29 -1.85 3.61
C THR A 91 5.95 -1.18 2.29
N TYR A 92 6.26 0.10 2.22
CA TYR A 92 6.21 0.92 1.02
C TYR A 92 7.65 1.13 0.55
N LEU A 93 7.97 0.70 -0.67
CA LEU A 93 9.31 0.80 -1.23
C LEU A 93 9.25 1.47 -2.61
N ARG A 94 9.73 2.71 -2.67
CA ARG A 94 10.01 3.40 -3.92
C ARG A 94 11.51 3.32 -4.21
N PRO A 95 11.95 2.59 -5.26
CA PRO A 95 13.37 2.53 -5.62
C PRO A 95 13.89 3.90 -6.02
N LYS A 96 15.17 4.21 -5.72
CA LYS A 96 15.82 5.36 -6.34
C LYS A 96 15.82 5.12 -7.83
N ASN A 97 15.21 6.02 -8.59
CA ASN A 97 15.37 6.02 -10.03
C ASN A 97 16.82 6.43 -10.34
N LYS A 98 17.75 5.51 -10.13
CA LYS A 98 19.14 5.61 -10.52
C LYS A 98 19.30 4.73 -11.75
N VAL A 99 18.90 5.32 -12.87
CA VAL A 99 19.29 4.91 -14.22
C VAL A 99 18.58 3.64 -14.68
N LEU A 100 18.11 3.70 -15.94
CA LEU A 100 18.01 2.60 -16.87
C LEU A 100 18.66 1.32 -16.31
N SER A 101 17.86 0.26 -16.14
CA SER A 101 18.40 -1.09 -15.99
C SER A 101 19.58 -1.22 -16.96
N PRO A 102 20.74 -1.77 -16.57
CA PRO A 102 21.84 -1.98 -17.51
C PRO A 102 21.37 -2.80 -18.73
N GLU A 103 20.28 -3.57 -18.62
CA GLU A 103 19.56 -4.14 -19.76
C GLU A 103 18.95 -3.13 -20.73
N ALA A 104 18.37 -2.01 -20.28
CA ALA A 104 17.82 -0.97 -21.17
C ALA A 104 18.93 -0.17 -21.87
N ALA A 105 20.04 0.10 -21.19
CA ALA A 105 21.22 0.72 -21.81
C ALA A 105 21.95 -0.25 -22.76
N LEU A 106 22.06 -1.54 -22.39
CA LEU A 106 22.62 -2.58 -23.26
C LEU A 106 21.71 -2.87 -24.46
N SER A 107 20.39 -2.83 -24.30
CA SER A 107 19.41 -3.01 -25.38
C SER A 107 19.39 -1.82 -26.35
N ALA A 108 19.55 -0.58 -25.86
CA ALA A 108 19.69 0.59 -26.72
C ALA A 108 21.03 0.62 -27.48
N ALA A 109 22.11 0.17 -26.84
CA ALA A 109 23.42 0.02 -27.49
C ALA A 109 23.42 -1.12 -28.53
N ALA A 110 22.76 -2.24 -28.25
CA ALA A 110 22.63 -3.36 -29.18
C ALA A 110 21.73 -3.05 -30.40
N ALA A 111 20.74 -2.16 -30.25
CA ALA A 111 19.91 -1.71 -31.37
C ALA A 111 20.66 -0.82 -32.38
N SER A 112 21.84 -0.31 -32.04
CA SER A 112 22.67 0.52 -32.93
C SER A 112 23.60 -0.30 -33.85
N VAL A 113 23.57 -1.62 -33.74
CA VAL A 113 24.41 -2.56 -34.51
C VAL A 113 23.54 -3.67 -35.10
N ASN A 114 22.60 -3.30 -35.97
CA ASN A 114 22.14 -4.17 -37.06
C ASN A 114 21.19 -3.43 -38.01
N PRO A 115 21.58 -3.16 -39.27
CA PRO A 115 20.64 -2.75 -40.30
C PRO A 115 19.86 -3.98 -40.77
N GLY A 116 18.80 -4.35 -40.04
CA GLY A 116 17.80 -5.29 -40.54
C GLY A 116 17.32 -6.33 -39.54
N LYS A 117 16.22 -6.04 -38.83
CA LYS A 117 15.06 -6.95 -38.74
C LYS A 117 13.87 -6.27 -38.07
N LYS A 118 12.71 -6.47 -38.70
CA LYS A 118 11.35 -6.05 -38.33
C LYS A 118 11.06 -6.25 -36.84
N GLY A 119 10.61 -5.17 -36.21
CA GLY A 119 10.25 -5.11 -34.80
C GLY A 119 9.02 -5.94 -34.45
N ARG A 120 9.08 -6.55 -33.26
CA ARG A 120 7.92 -6.98 -32.50
C ARG A 120 8.09 -6.47 -31.07
N ALA A 121 7.41 -5.35 -30.83
CA ALA A 121 7.05 -4.72 -29.56
C ALA A 121 7.62 -5.34 -28.27
N SER A 122 8.69 -4.74 -27.76
CA SER A 122 8.91 -4.69 -26.31
C SER A 122 7.77 -3.83 -25.74
N LYS A 123 6.84 -4.48 -25.06
CA LYS A 123 5.78 -3.81 -24.30
C LYS A 123 6.48 -2.93 -23.27
N PRO A 124 6.41 -1.58 -23.33
CA PRO A 124 6.82 -0.80 -22.18
C PRO A 124 5.88 -1.23 -21.04
N GLY A 125 6.44 -1.80 -19.97
CA GLY A 125 5.77 -1.76 -18.67
C GLY A 125 5.34 -0.33 -18.40
N PRO A 126 4.22 -0.11 -17.67
CA PRO A 126 3.50 1.16 -17.66
C PRO A 126 4.51 2.28 -17.53
N SER A 127 4.62 3.08 -18.59
CA SER A 127 5.48 4.24 -18.61
C SER A 127 5.21 5.01 -17.34
N ALA A 128 6.22 5.06 -16.48
CA ALA A 128 6.23 5.87 -15.29
C ALA A 128 5.65 7.23 -15.67
N GLU A 129 4.45 7.55 -15.17
CA GLU A 129 3.89 8.88 -15.31
C GLU A 129 4.96 9.80 -14.72
N SER A 130 5.68 10.49 -15.61
CA SER A 130 7.04 11.00 -15.42
C SER A 130 7.08 12.28 -14.58
N GLY A 131 6.15 12.41 -13.63
CA GLY A 131 6.17 13.43 -12.59
C GLY A 131 6.96 12.93 -11.39
N GLN A 132 7.58 13.85 -10.65
CA GLN A 132 8.26 13.50 -9.41
C GLN A 132 7.20 13.06 -8.39
N ARG A 133 6.99 11.74 -8.26
CA ARG A 133 6.06 11.17 -7.29
C ARG A 133 6.68 11.19 -5.91
N LYS A 134 5.96 11.78 -4.95
CA LYS A 134 6.36 11.80 -3.54
C LYS A 134 5.27 11.17 -2.69
N TYR A 135 5.68 10.40 -1.70
CA TYR A 135 4.78 9.83 -0.72
C TYR A 135 3.94 10.94 -0.06
N LEU A 136 2.62 10.80 -0.10
CA LEU A 136 1.69 11.74 0.53
C LEU A 136 1.12 11.19 1.83
N GLY A 137 0.78 9.90 1.86
CA GLY A 137 0.08 9.29 2.98
C GLY A 137 -0.61 7.99 2.64
N TYR A 138 -1.49 7.55 3.53
CA TYR A 138 -2.15 6.25 3.45
C TYR A 138 -3.61 6.29 3.90
N ILE A 139 -4.39 5.30 3.44
CA ILE A 139 -5.70 4.94 3.96
C ILE A 139 -5.69 3.44 4.28
N VAL A 140 -5.97 3.09 5.53
CA VAL A 140 -6.24 1.72 5.98
C VAL A 140 -7.74 1.53 6.14
N ARG A 141 -8.27 0.46 5.56
CA ARG A 141 -9.67 0.04 5.69
C ARG A 141 -9.69 -1.40 6.17
N VAL A 142 -10.37 -1.65 7.28
CA VAL A 142 -10.57 -3.00 7.84
C VAL A 142 -12.03 -3.36 7.67
N TYR A 143 -12.28 -4.48 7.01
CA TYR A 143 -13.60 -5.06 6.81
C TYR A 143 -13.69 -6.42 7.49
N TYR A 144 -14.89 -6.74 7.95
CA TYR A 144 -15.24 -8.05 8.49
C TYR A 144 -16.63 -8.41 7.98
N HIS A 145 -16.79 -9.63 7.45
CA HIS A 145 -18.00 -10.02 6.70
C HIS A 145 -18.37 -9.00 5.61
N ASP A 146 -17.34 -8.54 4.89
CA ASP A 146 -17.44 -7.49 3.87
C ASP A 146 -17.95 -6.14 4.38
N GLN A 147 -18.22 -5.94 5.68
CA GLN A 147 -18.65 -4.66 6.24
C GLN A 147 -17.48 -3.87 6.82
N LEU A 148 -17.43 -2.57 6.53
CA LEU A 148 -16.41 -1.66 7.07
C LEU A 148 -16.48 -1.61 8.60
N GLN A 149 -15.41 -2.07 9.26
CA GLN A 149 -15.28 -2.09 10.71
C GLN A 149 -14.53 -0.85 11.21
N ALA A 150 -13.45 -0.50 10.52
CA ALA A 150 -12.60 0.62 10.90
C ALA A 150 -11.91 1.23 9.68
N VAL A 151 -11.71 2.53 9.75
CA VAL A 151 -10.96 3.29 8.75
C VAL A 151 -9.99 4.23 9.45
N ARG A 152 -8.77 4.31 8.93
CA ARG A 152 -7.76 5.30 9.34
C ARG A 152 -7.10 5.86 8.10
N ALA A 153 -6.74 7.12 8.15
CA ALA A 153 -5.93 7.73 7.11
C ALA A 153 -5.08 8.85 7.69
N GLU A 154 -3.92 9.00 7.09
CA GLU A 154 -3.01 10.07 7.40
C GLU A 154 -2.36 10.53 6.09
N PRO A 155 -2.51 11.81 5.70
CA PRO A 155 -3.32 12.85 6.34
C PRO A 155 -4.84 12.63 6.16
N SER A 156 -5.65 13.11 7.12
CA SER A 156 -7.11 12.90 7.13
C SER A 156 -7.84 13.47 5.90
N LYS A 157 -7.21 14.39 5.15
CA LYS A 157 -7.72 14.90 3.87
C LYS A 157 -7.97 13.77 2.86
N LEU A 158 -7.20 12.68 2.93
CA LEU A 158 -7.36 11.53 2.05
C LEU A 158 -8.75 10.89 2.17
N LEU A 159 -9.35 10.87 3.36
CA LEU A 159 -10.73 10.35 3.53
C LEU A 159 -11.79 11.23 2.89
N LYS A 160 -11.53 12.54 2.77
CA LYS A 160 -12.45 13.46 2.09
C LYS A 160 -12.43 13.25 0.58
N LEU A 161 -11.25 12.92 0.03
CA LEU A 161 -11.05 12.68 -1.39
C LEU A 161 -11.46 11.26 -1.80
N TYR A 162 -11.15 10.27 -0.95
CA TYR A 162 -11.40 8.85 -1.19
C TYR A 162 -12.15 8.25 0.00
N PRO A 163 -13.47 8.53 0.10
CA PRO A 163 -14.28 8.00 1.19
C PRO A 163 -14.23 6.47 1.21
N PRO A 164 -14.28 5.85 2.41
CA PRO A 164 -14.27 4.40 2.52
C PRO A 164 -15.57 3.81 1.98
N SER A 165 -15.46 2.73 1.23
CA SER A 165 -16.61 1.95 0.82
C SER A 165 -17.25 1.31 2.07
N PRO A 166 -18.58 1.28 2.19
CA PRO A 166 -19.24 0.61 3.31
C PRO A 166 -19.09 -0.91 3.23
N THR A 167 -18.93 -1.43 2.00
CA THR A 167 -18.69 -2.85 1.73
C THR A 167 -17.31 -3.06 1.08
N ALA A 168 -16.66 -4.17 1.40
CA ALA A 168 -15.55 -4.67 0.60
C ALA A 168 -16.13 -5.14 -0.73
N SER A 169 -15.61 -4.62 -1.85
CA SER A 169 -15.97 -5.16 -3.16
C SER A 169 -15.59 -6.66 -3.25
N PRO A 170 -16.42 -7.48 -3.90
CA PRO A 170 -16.18 -8.92 -4.05
C PRO A 170 -14.96 -9.22 -4.93
#